data_AF-A0A9J7L1U3-F1
#
_entry.id   AF-A0A9J7L1U3-F1
#
_cell.length_a   1.000
_cell.length_b   1.000
_cell.length_c   1.000
_cell.angle_alpha   90.00
_cell.angle_beta   90.00
_cell.angle_gamma   90.00
#
_symmetry.space_group_name_H-M   'P 1'
#
loop_
_entity.id
_entity.type
_entity.pdbx_description
1 polymer ?
#
loop_
_entity_poly.entity_id
_entity_poly.type
_entity_poly.pdbx_seq_one_letter_code
_entity_poly.pdbx_strand_id
1 'polypeptide(L)'
;MTIIQDSKNQNPSSQAYKVLLRWMETDEEASLDKLHQELSESGMETLAEEVGRIKAQPVNKRPAGTSAGPPAKRSVAGQSSLDGHHEEQLTQQQLLEENRTLRTLVEELQDKTPRSRGPGARPVVLLLNDEYGTAMGDVSTVHGQMASLLASKGAEVYSTVLNATEDDKQNAATDGVQLIFPTTSKRDKREPCLDWLTFDHKGRYPDLPPVDFIVGHVPITSHAARQIKEQRFPDAKLVQVTHVMPEDTNQYKSDERVLSIGDEQRNILEDLEHADVIISVGPYLHDYYKVETGGFEPHHEFLPKPSDIFSKARVKYVDAGTKVVLSIGRVKGVERLKGYDLAAKSVGQVIVALPNTKWRTRGITKEDFQESRDIIQSNARKIHFTPLKYGTQEELRKDMEKASVVLMPSRAEPFGLVGLEAIAAGVPVLVSHKSGLAMFLKTQDPEFDRAIVEIEDDDDEAAKTLAKRIIQILKDEPREFQAAQRLKEKLLDSEYWAASHTKFLETFGLKG
;
A
#
# COMPACT_ATOMS: atom_id res chain seq x y z
N MET A 1 0.48 -4.88 -51.99
CA MET A 1 0.90 -6.23 -51.58
C MET A 1 1.97 -6.07 -50.52
N THR A 2 1.84 -6.45 -49.26
CA THR A 2 0.88 -7.31 -48.56
C THR A 2 1.17 -7.12 -47.07
N ILE A 3 0.23 -6.65 -46.26
CA ILE A 3 0.12 -7.00 -44.82
C ILE A 3 -1.38 -6.91 -44.45
N ILE A 4 -2.16 -7.89 -44.89
CA ILE A 4 -3.43 -8.24 -44.24
C ILE A 4 -3.25 -9.69 -43.80
N GLN A 5 -2.89 -9.88 -42.53
CA GLN A 5 -3.12 -11.10 -41.77
C GLN A 5 -2.59 -10.85 -40.35
N ASP A 6 -3.50 -10.42 -39.46
CA ASP A 6 -3.52 -10.78 -38.02
C ASP A 6 -4.68 -10.09 -37.26
N SER A 7 -5.88 -10.04 -37.84
CA SER A 7 -7.06 -9.45 -37.20
C SER A 7 -8.14 -10.44 -36.77
N LYS A 8 -7.86 -11.75 -36.77
CA LYS A 8 -8.92 -12.77 -36.58
C LYS A 8 -9.22 -13.20 -35.13
N ASN A 9 -8.79 -12.46 -34.10
CA ASN A 9 -9.18 -12.78 -32.71
C ASN A 9 -9.27 -11.55 -31.79
N GLN A 10 -9.72 -10.40 -32.31
CA GLN A 10 -10.04 -9.25 -31.46
C GLN A 10 -11.53 -9.22 -31.14
N ASN A 11 -11.85 -9.04 -29.86
CA ASN A 11 -13.20 -8.82 -29.36
C ASN A 11 -13.86 -7.66 -30.15
N PRO A 12 -15.05 -7.85 -30.75
CA PRO A 12 -15.76 -6.82 -31.52
C PRO A 12 -15.87 -5.48 -30.77
N SER A 13 -16.02 -5.50 -29.45
CA SER A 13 -16.08 -4.32 -28.60
C SER A 13 -14.75 -3.54 -28.52
N SER A 14 -13.60 -4.23 -28.66
CA SER A 14 -12.28 -3.59 -28.67
C SER A 14 -11.98 -2.90 -30.00
N GLN A 15 -12.49 -3.44 -31.10
CA GLN A 15 -12.44 -2.77 -32.40
C GLN A 15 -13.36 -1.55 -32.44
N ALA A 16 -14.59 -1.67 -31.93
CA ALA A 16 -15.51 -0.55 -31.77
C ALA A 16 -14.90 0.58 -30.91
N TYR A 17 -14.22 0.25 -29.80
CA TYR A 17 -13.54 1.22 -28.94
C TYR A 17 -12.38 1.95 -29.65
N LYS A 18 -11.58 1.25 -30.47
CA LYS A 18 -10.50 1.87 -31.25
C LYS A 18 -11.02 2.78 -32.36
N VAL A 19 -12.15 2.44 -32.98
CA VAL A 19 -12.84 3.31 -33.94
C VAL A 19 -13.37 4.55 -33.23
N LEU A 20 -14.03 4.38 -32.07
CA LEU A 20 -14.57 5.48 -31.27
C LEU A 20 -13.50 6.46 -30.78
N LEU A 21 -12.35 5.96 -30.28
CA LEU A 21 -11.23 6.79 -29.84
C LEU A 21 -10.60 7.58 -31.00
N ARG A 22 -10.41 6.95 -32.16
CA ARG A 22 -9.94 7.64 -33.37
C ARG A 22 -10.91 8.73 -33.81
N TRP A 23 -12.21 8.47 -33.68
CA TRP A 23 -13.26 9.36 -34.13
C TRP A 23 -13.42 10.58 -33.20
N MET A 24 -13.29 10.39 -31.89
CA MET A 24 -13.36 11.47 -30.89
C MET A 24 -12.14 12.41 -30.89
N GLU A 25 -11.00 12.00 -31.46
CA GLU A 25 -9.77 12.80 -31.47
C GLU A 25 -9.64 13.73 -32.69
N THR A 26 -10.37 13.49 -33.78
CA THR A 26 -10.03 14.12 -35.08
C THR A 26 -11.15 14.74 -35.89
N ASP A 27 -12.44 14.62 -35.52
CA ASP A 27 -13.53 15.02 -36.41
C ASP A 27 -14.62 15.87 -35.72
N GLU A 28 -14.76 17.13 -36.17
CA GLU A 28 -15.80 18.07 -35.68
C GLU A 28 -17.20 17.78 -36.28
N GLU A 29 -17.32 16.87 -37.26
CA GLU A 29 -18.58 16.48 -37.91
C GLU A 29 -19.13 15.11 -37.46
N ALA A 30 -18.76 14.65 -36.26
CA ALA A 30 -19.19 13.37 -35.71
C ALA A 30 -20.74 13.28 -35.58
N SER A 31 -21.39 12.35 -36.28
CA SER A 31 -22.84 12.09 -36.22
C SER A 31 -23.19 10.60 -36.15
N LEU A 32 -24.37 10.27 -35.58
CA LEU A 32 -24.89 8.90 -35.50
C LEU A 32 -25.00 8.22 -36.88
N ASP A 33 -25.17 9.00 -37.94
CA ASP A 33 -25.24 8.50 -39.32
C ASP A 33 -23.89 7.99 -39.83
N LYS A 34 -22.81 8.70 -39.49
CA LYS A 34 -21.45 8.32 -39.86
C LYS A 34 -21.00 7.09 -39.06
N LEU A 35 -21.36 7.02 -37.78
CA LEU A 35 -21.10 5.85 -36.92
C LEU A 35 -21.85 4.59 -37.40
N HIS A 36 -23.14 4.72 -37.74
CA HIS A 36 -23.92 3.62 -38.30
C HIS A 36 -23.31 3.09 -39.61
N GLN A 37 -22.88 4.00 -40.48
CA GLN A 37 -22.25 3.65 -41.75
C GLN A 37 -20.92 2.92 -41.55
N GLU A 38 -20.02 3.42 -40.70
CA GLU A 38 -18.71 2.78 -40.46
C GLU A 38 -18.82 1.41 -39.78
N LEU A 39 -19.77 1.25 -38.84
CA LEU A 39 -20.05 -0.04 -38.21
C LEU A 39 -20.61 -1.06 -39.21
N SER A 40 -21.45 -0.60 -40.14
CA SER A 40 -21.99 -1.43 -41.22
C SER A 40 -20.90 -1.85 -42.22
N GLU A 41 -20.05 -0.90 -42.64
CA GLU A 41 -18.93 -1.16 -43.56
C GLU A 41 -17.85 -2.07 -42.94
N SER A 42 -17.73 -2.07 -41.60
CA SER A 42 -16.83 -2.93 -40.85
C SER A 42 -17.41 -4.32 -40.50
N GLY A 43 -18.63 -4.64 -40.96
CA GLY A 43 -19.28 -5.93 -40.73
C GLY A 43 -19.83 -6.15 -39.31
N MET A 44 -20.03 -5.08 -38.54
CA MET A 44 -20.57 -5.11 -37.17
C MET A 44 -22.09 -4.86 -37.18
N GLU A 45 -22.83 -5.68 -37.94
CA GLU A 45 -24.25 -5.48 -38.28
C GLU A 45 -25.17 -5.34 -37.05
N THR A 46 -24.94 -6.12 -35.99
CA THR A 46 -25.74 -6.05 -34.75
C THR A 46 -25.64 -4.68 -34.05
N LEU A 47 -24.43 -4.10 -34.04
CA LEU A 47 -24.17 -2.79 -33.42
C LEU A 47 -24.69 -1.66 -34.31
N ALA A 48 -24.60 -1.81 -35.63
CA ALA A 48 -25.20 -0.87 -36.56
C ALA A 48 -26.72 -0.81 -36.39
N GLU A 49 -27.41 -1.96 -36.30
CA GLU A 49 -28.85 -2.00 -36.06
C GLU A 49 -29.28 -1.29 -34.76
N GLU A 50 -28.48 -1.43 -33.71
CA GLU A 50 -28.76 -0.82 -32.40
C GLU A 50 -28.64 0.71 -32.46
N VAL A 51 -27.61 1.23 -33.15
CA VAL A 51 -27.48 2.66 -33.47
C VAL A 51 -28.66 3.15 -34.31
N GLY A 52 -29.12 2.34 -35.28
CA GLY A 52 -30.26 2.65 -36.13
C GLY A 52 -31.59 2.76 -35.37
N ARG A 53 -31.79 1.95 -34.32
CA ARG A 53 -32.99 2.03 -33.46
C ARG A 53 -33.02 3.30 -32.61
N ILE A 54 -31.87 3.81 -32.20
CA ILE A 54 -31.74 5.04 -31.41
C ILE A 54 -32.10 6.26 -32.26
N LYS A 55 -31.68 6.29 -33.54
CA LYS A 55 -32.07 7.34 -34.51
C LYS A 55 -33.59 7.49 -34.68
N ALA A 56 -34.35 6.42 -34.44
CA ALA A 56 -35.79 6.38 -34.68
C ALA A 56 -36.65 6.84 -33.48
N GLN A 57 -36.08 7.17 -32.33
CA GLN A 57 -36.86 7.60 -31.16
C GLN A 57 -37.15 9.12 -31.18
N PRO A 58 -38.42 9.57 -31.18
CA PRO A 58 -38.74 10.99 -31.18
C PRO A 58 -38.62 11.63 -29.79
N VAL A 59 -37.97 12.79 -29.71
CA VAL A 59 -37.87 13.61 -28.49
C VAL A 59 -39.23 14.23 -28.16
N ASN A 60 -39.79 13.91 -26.98
CA ASN A 60 -41.08 14.42 -26.50
C ASN A 60 -41.07 15.96 -26.33
N LYS A 61 -41.90 16.68 -27.09
CA LYS A 61 -42.19 18.12 -26.87
C LYS A 61 -43.16 18.32 -25.69
N ARG A 62 -42.79 19.18 -24.73
CA ARG A 62 -43.68 19.65 -23.64
C ARG A 62 -44.74 20.65 -24.13
N PRO A 63 -45.92 20.75 -23.50
CA PRO A 63 -47.03 21.58 -23.97
C PRO A 63 -46.92 23.06 -23.55
N ALA A 64 -47.50 23.93 -24.39
CA ALA A 64 -47.50 25.38 -24.27
C ALA A 64 -48.32 25.90 -23.07
N GLY A 65 -47.74 26.86 -22.33
CA GLY A 65 -48.41 27.65 -21.29
C GLY A 65 -48.60 29.11 -21.72
N THR A 66 -49.81 29.60 -21.53
CA THR A 66 -50.35 30.93 -21.88
C THR A 66 -49.89 32.07 -20.96
N SER A 67 -49.56 33.25 -21.51
CA SER A 67 -49.94 34.56 -20.92
C SER A 67 -49.75 35.71 -21.92
N ALA A 68 -50.77 36.57 -22.03
CA ALA A 68 -50.87 37.73 -22.91
C ALA A 68 -50.43 39.04 -22.22
N GLY A 69 -49.93 40.00 -23.01
CA GLY A 69 -49.73 41.41 -22.65
C GLY A 69 -49.39 42.27 -23.91
N PRO A 70 -49.97 43.49 -24.12
CA PRO A 70 -50.05 44.13 -25.45
C PRO A 70 -49.12 45.37 -25.58
N PRO A 71 -49.16 46.20 -26.65
CA PRO A 71 -48.06 46.33 -27.62
C PRO A 71 -47.31 47.67 -27.57
N ALA A 72 -46.02 47.67 -27.93
CA ALA A 72 -45.25 48.89 -28.18
C ALA A 72 -44.49 48.85 -29.52
N LYS A 73 -45.00 49.68 -30.44
CA LYS A 73 -44.44 50.38 -31.61
C LYS A 73 -43.09 49.93 -32.21
N ARG A 74 -43.17 49.71 -33.54
CA ARG A 74 -42.10 49.65 -34.55
C ARG A 74 -41.00 50.70 -34.39
N SER A 75 -39.76 50.25 -34.53
CA SER A 75 -38.73 50.93 -35.32
C SER A 75 -37.90 49.89 -36.07
N VAL A 76 -37.79 50.08 -37.39
CA VAL A 76 -37.10 49.22 -38.35
C VAL A 76 -35.61 49.55 -38.35
N ALA A 77 -34.75 48.56 -38.14
CA ALA A 77 -33.47 48.33 -38.85
C ALA A 77 -32.59 47.34 -38.08
N GLY A 78 -32.11 46.28 -38.74
CA GLY A 78 -31.01 45.44 -38.25
C GLY A 78 -31.36 43.96 -38.00
N GLN A 79 -31.94 43.26 -38.98
CA GLN A 79 -31.91 41.79 -39.02
C GLN A 79 -30.57 41.36 -39.66
N SER A 80 -29.77 40.57 -38.93
CA SER A 80 -28.98 39.45 -39.51
C SER A 80 -27.99 38.73 -38.55
N SER A 81 -27.99 38.95 -37.22
CA SER A 81 -26.93 38.36 -36.35
C SER A 81 -27.37 37.69 -35.04
N LEU A 82 -28.67 37.61 -34.74
CA LEU A 82 -29.16 37.01 -33.48
C LEU A 82 -29.78 35.61 -33.62
N ASP A 83 -30.26 35.23 -34.81
CA ASP A 83 -30.87 33.90 -35.02
C ASP A 83 -29.80 32.79 -35.14
N GLY A 84 -28.63 33.07 -35.71
CA GLY A 84 -27.55 32.10 -35.87
C GLY A 84 -26.91 31.64 -34.56
N HIS A 85 -26.78 32.53 -33.56
CA HIS A 85 -26.20 32.17 -32.26
C HIS A 85 -27.14 31.35 -31.37
N HIS A 86 -28.47 31.47 -31.56
CA HIS A 86 -29.43 30.64 -30.84
C HIS A 86 -29.52 29.24 -31.45
N GLU A 87 -29.48 29.12 -32.78
CA GLU A 87 -29.41 27.81 -33.47
C GLU A 87 -28.10 27.05 -33.21
N GLU A 88 -26.94 27.74 -33.18
CA GLU A 88 -25.64 27.15 -32.82
C GLU A 88 -25.60 26.62 -31.37
N GLN A 89 -26.19 27.37 -30.43
CA GLN A 89 -26.24 26.93 -29.03
C GLN A 89 -27.18 25.73 -28.84
N LEU A 90 -28.32 25.72 -29.54
CA LEU A 90 -29.25 24.57 -29.53
C LEU A 90 -28.63 23.31 -30.13
N THR A 91 -27.85 23.44 -31.21
CA THR A 91 -27.13 22.31 -31.83
C THR A 91 -25.99 21.78 -30.96
N GLN A 92 -25.20 22.65 -30.32
CA GLN A 92 -24.18 22.20 -29.37
C GLN A 92 -24.76 21.49 -28.15
N GLN A 93 -25.90 21.98 -27.64
CA GLN A 93 -26.53 21.38 -26.46
C GLN A 93 -27.12 19.99 -26.79
N GLN A 94 -27.70 19.82 -27.99
CA GLN A 94 -28.10 18.51 -28.50
C GLN A 94 -26.92 17.56 -28.67
N LEU A 95 -25.80 18.04 -29.25
CA LEU A 95 -24.58 17.23 -29.41
C LEU A 95 -24.00 16.76 -28.06
N LEU A 96 -24.07 17.59 -27.03
CA LEU A 96 -23.65 17.27 -25.66
C LEU A 96 -24.54 16.21 -25.02
N GLU A 97 -25.85 16.28 -25.25
CA GLU A 97 -26.83 15.36 -24.70
C GLU A 97 -26.76 13.99 -25.40
N GLU A 98 -26.55 13.98 -26.72
CA GLU A 98 -26.26 12.76 -27.50
C GLU A 98 -24.96 12.10 -27.04
N ASN A 99 -23.88 12.86 -26.84
CA ASN A 99 -22.61 12.34 -26.31
C ASN A 99 -22.74 11.76 -24.90
N ARG A 100 -23.57 12.36 -24.05
CA ARG A 100 -23.83 11.86 -22.69
C ARG A 100 -24.60 10.55 -22.71
N THR A 101 -25.57 10.44 -23.62
CA THR A 101 -26.36 9.22 -23.83
C THR A 101 -25.50 8.08 -24.38
N LEU A 102 -24.62 8.37 -25.34
CA LEU A 102 -23.66 7.42 -25.90
C LEU A 102 -22.69 6.87 -24.85
N ARG A 103 -22.18 7.72 -23.95
CA ARG A 103 -21.31 7.27 -22.84
C ARG A 103 -22.03 6.34 -21.87
N THR A 104 -23.26 6.66 -21.51
CA THR A 104 -24.08 5.85 -20.60
C THR A 104 -24.36 4.46 -21.20
N LEU A 105 -24.63 4.39 -22.50
CA LEU A 105 -24.89 3.12 -23.19
C LEU A 105 -23.64 2.22 -23.26
N VAL A 106 -22.46 2.83 -23.44
CA VAL A 106 -21.17 2.11 -23.44
C VAL A 106 -20.87 1.51 -22.06
N GLU A 107 -21.19 2.22 -20.98
CA GLU A 107 -21.08 1.71 -19.61
C GLU A 107 -22.07 0.55 -19.36
N GLU A 108 -23.32 0.66 -19.80
CA GLU A 108 -24.32 -0.42 -19.66
C GLU A 108 -23.98 -1.69 -20.48
N LEU A 109 -23.31 -1.53 -21.63
CA LEU A 109 -22.85 -2.66 -22.45
C LEU A 109 -21.61 -3.35 -21.87
N GLN A 110 -20.82 -2.67 -21.02
CA GLN A 110 -19.71 -3.28 -20.28
C GLN A 110 -20.19 -4.19 -19.14
N ASP A 111 -21.30 -3.83 -18.48
CA ASP A 111 -21.81 -4.49 -17.27
C ASP A 111 -22.55 -5.82 -17.54
N LYS A 112 -23.01 -6.05 -18.77
CA LYS A 112 -23.89 -7.20 -19.12
C LYS A 112 -23.17 -8.46 -19.60
N THR A 113 -21.84 -8.52 -19.52
CA THR A 113 -21.09 -9.72 -19.92
C THR A 113 -20.40 -10.36 -18.71
N PRO A 114 -20.90 -11.47 -18.16
CA PRO A 114 -20.18 -12.20 -17.12
C PRO A 114 -18.86 -12.68 -17.70
N ARG A 115 -17.75 -12.11 -17.24
CA ARG A 115 -16.40 -12.55 -17.63
C ARG A 115 -16.01 -13.77 -16.80
N SER A 116 -16.61 -14.93 -17.09
CA SER A 116 -16.02 -16.18 -16.61
C SER A 116 -14.71 -16.42 -17.39
N ARG A 117 -13.59 -15.98 -16.84
CA ARG A 117 -12.26 -16.32 -17.37
C ARG A 117 -12.09 -17.83 -17.20
N GLY A 118 -11.82 -18.51 -18.32
CA GLY A 118 -11.74 -19.98 -18.36
C GLY A 118 -10.69 -20.54 -17.39
N PRO A 119 -10.81 -21.83 -17.03
CA PRO A 119 -9.83 -22.49 -16.17
C PRO A 119 -8.42 -22.39 -16.79
N GLY A 120 -7.49 -21.73 -16.08
CA GLY A 120 -6.10 -21.53 -16.51
C GLY A 120 -5.69 -20.09 -16.84
N ALA A 121 -6.59 -19.11 -16.74
CA ALA A 121 -6.22 -17.69 -16.82
C ALA A 121 -5.40 -17.26 -15.58
N ARG A 122 -4.41 -16.38 -15.79
CA ARG A 122 -3.60 -15.80 -14.70
C ARG A 122 -4.49 -14.89 -13.85
N PRO A 123 -4.47 -14.99 -12.51
CA PRO A 123 -5.22 -14.08 -11.67
C PRO A 123 -4.65 -12.67 -11.79
N VAL A 124 -5.53 -11.67 -11.88
CA VAL A 124 -5.16 -10.25 -11.89
C VAL A 124 -5.44 -9.66 -10.51
N VAL A 125 -4.40 -9.13 -9.87
CA VAL A 125 -4.45 -8.62 -8.50
C VAL A 125 -4.13 -7.13 -8.50
N LEU A 126 -5.02 -6.33 -7.91
CA LEU A 126 -4.79 -4.93 -7.62
C LEU A 126 -4.45 -4.77 -6.13
N LEU A 127 -3.20 -4.48 -5.80
CA LEU A 127 -2.80 -4.11 -4.45
C LEU A 127 -2.85 -2.59 -4.29
N LEU A 128 -3.51 -2.14 -3.22
CA LEU A 128 -3.63 -0.71 -2.93
C LEU A 128 -2.59 -0.29 -1.91
N ASN A 129 -1.72 0.62 -2.32
CA ASN A 129 -0.81 1.35 -1.44
C ASN A 129 -0.63 2.80 -1.92
N ASP A 130 -0.10 3.67 -1.06
CA ASP A 130 0.29 5.04 -1.41
C ASP A 130 1.72 5.12 -1.94
N GLU A 131 2.55 4.12 -1.68
CA GLU A 131 3.95 4.07 -2.05
C GLU A 131 4.38 2.66 -2.51
N TYR A 132 5.51 2.57 -3.19
CA TYR A 132 6.16 1.29 -3.50
C TYR A 132 7.62 1.37 -3.07
N GLY A 133 8.18 0.26 -2.55
CA GLY A 133 9.54 0.21 -2.04
C GLY A 133 9.60 0.01 -0.53
N THR A 134 10.82 0.01 0.03
CA THR A 134 11.06 -0.41 1.42
C THR A 134 11.67 0.70 2.29
N ALA A 135 11.78 1.92 1.77
CA ALA A 135 12.45 3.02 2.45
C ALA A 135 11.60 3.67 3.55
N MET A 136 10.29 3.39 3.57
CA MET A 136 9.30 4.22 4.25
C MET A 136 8.52 3.49 5.36
N GLY A 137 8.62 2.15 5.47
CA GLY A 137 8.13 1.44 6.64
C GLY A 137 7.89 -0.07 6.48
N ASP A 138 7.31 -0.64 7.53
CA ASP A 138 7.03 -2.08 7.61
C ASP A 138 5.90 -2.50 6.65
N VAL A 139 4.86 -1.66 6.50
CA VAL A 139 3.71 -1.93 5.63
C VAL A 139 4.13 -2.03 4.17
N SER A 140 4.92 -1.07 3.67
CA SER A 140 5.38 -1.06 2.28
C SER A 140 6.38 -2.20 1.99
N THR A 141 7.17 -2.60 2.99
CA THR A 141 8.02 -3.80 2.89
C THR A 141 7.19 -5.09 2.76
N VAL A 142 6.16 -5.27 3.59
CA VAL A 142 5.27 -6.45 3.51
C VAL A 142 4.46 -6.43 2.21
N HIS A 143 3.96 -5.26 1.81
CA HIS A 143 3.27 -5.05 0.55
C HIS A 143 4.12 -5.50 -0.64
N GLY A 144 5.37 -5.05 -0.73
CA GLY A 144 6.30 -5.47 -1.78
C GLY A 144 6.57 -6.98 -1.78
N GLN A 145 6.71 -7.60 -0.60
CA GLN A 145 6.87 -9.05 -0.50
C GLN A 145 5.66 -9.82 -1.03
N MET A 146 4.45 -9.40 -0.67
CA MET A 146 3.20 -9.99 -1.17
C MET A 146 3.10 -9.83 -2.69
N ALA A 147 3.35 -8.62 -3.22
CA ALA A 147 3.29 -8.34 -4.64
C ALA A 147 4.30 -9.16 -5.45
N SER A 148 5.56 -9.19 -5.02
CA SER A 148 6.65 -9.95 -5.65
C SER A 148 6.37 -11.46 -5.61
N LEU A 149 5.84 -11.98 -4.49
CA LEU A 149 5.47 -13.38 -4.37
C LEU A 149 4.35 -13.78 -5.36
N LEU A 150 3.29 -12.97 -5.47
CA LEU A 150 2.20 -13.19 -6.42
C LEU A 150 2.70 -13.20 -7.87
N ALA A 151 3.48 -12.17 -8.23
CA ALA A 151 4.04 -12.04 -9.58
C ALA A 151 4.96 -13.22 -9.93
N SER A 152 5.81 -13.65 -8.98
CA SER A 152 6.71 -14.80 -9.17
C SER A 152 5.99 -16.12 -9.43
N LYS A 153 4.71 -16.23 -9.02
CA LYS A 153 3.85 -17.40 -9.22
C LYS A 153 2.89 -17.23 -10.40
N GLY A 154 3.06 -16.17 -11.20
CA GLY A 154 2.39 -15.97 -12.48
C GLY A 154 1.11 -15.15 -12.41
N ALA A 155 0.82 -14.49 -11.29
CA ALA A 155 -0.23 -13.47 -11.24
C ALA A 155 0.17 -12.24 -12.06
N GLU A 156 -0.82 -11.54 -12.60
CA GLU A 156 -0.64 -10.20 -13.12
C GLU A 156 -0.91 -9.21 -11.99
N VAL A 157 0.11 -8.46 -11.59
CA VAL A 157 0.08 -7.66 -10.36
C VAL A 157 0.16 -6.18 -10.68
N TYR A 158 -0.84 -5.43 -10.22
CA TYR A 158 -0.89 -3.98 -10.25
C TYR A 158 -0.79 -3.44 -8.83
N SER A 159 -0.01 -2.37 -8.65
CA SER A 159 0.06 -1.65 -7.38
C SER A 159 -0.25 -0.18 -7.60
N THR A 160 -1.18 0.38 -6.82
CA THR A 160 -1.33 1.84 -6.81
C THR A 160 -0.17 2.49 -6.07
N VAL A 161 0.14 3.72 -6.46
CA VAL A 161 1.07 4.62 -5.77
C VAL A 161 0.61 6.06 -5.97
N LEU A 162 0.80 6.93 -4.98
CA LEU A 162 0.57 8.37 -5.13
C LEU A 162 1.72 9.03 -5.88
N ASN A 163 2.94 8.57 -5.63
CA ASN A 163 4.16 8.98 -6.30
C ASN A 163 5.22 7.88 -6.18
N ALA A 164 6.26 7.90 -7.01
CA ALA A 164 7.33 6.92 -6.97
C ALA A 164 8.67 7.55 -7.40
N THR A 165 9.73 7.25 -6.65
CA THR A 165 11.10 7.54 -7.08
C THR A 165 11.53 6.60 -8.21
N GLU A 166 12.66 6.88 -8.86
CA GLU A 166 13.20 5.98 -9.89
C GLU A 166 13.61 4.61 -9.29
N ASP A 167 14.10 4.60 -8.05
CA ASP A 167 14.41 3.36 -7.34
C ASP A 167 13.14 2.53 -7.10
N ASP A 168 12.02 3.17 -6.72
CA ASP A 168 10.74 2.49 -6.51
C ASP A 168 10.21 1.86 -7.80
N LYS A 169 10.32 2.56 -8.93
CA LYS A 169 9.94 2.04 -10.26
C LYS A 169 10.82 0.85 -10.66
N GLN A 170 12.12 0.93 -10.39
CA GLN A 170 13.05 -0.16 -10.67
C GLN A 170 12.79 -1.39 -9.78
N ASN A 171 12.45 -1.18 -8.51
CA ASN A 171 12.05 -2.25 -7.60
C ASN A 171 10.77 -2.92 -8.10
N ALA A 172 9.73 -2.16 -8.43
CA ALA A 172 8.48 -2.69 -8.96
C ALA A 172 8.69 -3.50 -10.25
N ALA A 173 9.50 -2.98 -11.18
CA ALA A 173 9.84 -3.70 -12.41
C ALA A 173 10.59 -5.01 -12.13
N THR A 174 11.49 -5.03 -11.14
CA THR A 174 12.23 -6.23 -10.71
C THR A 174 11.30 -7.26 -10.09
N ASP A 175 10.29 -6.81 -9.35
CA ASP A 175 9.27 -7.64 -8.73
C ASP A 175 8.18 -8.11 -9.72
N GLY A 176 8.19 -7.63 -10.97
CA GLY A 176 7.14 -7.93 -11.96
C GLY A 176 5.81 -7.24 -11.69
N VAL A 177 5.83 -6.10 -11.00
CA VAL A 177 4.66 -5.31 -10.58
C VAL A 177 4.49 -4.07 -11.47
N GLN A 178 3.27 -3.85 -11.94
CA GLN A 178 2.91 -2.65 -12.71
C GLN A 178 2.37 -1.56 -11.78
N LEU A 179 3.07 -0.42 -11.71
CA LEU A 179 2.63 0.73 -10.90
C LEU A 179 1.53 1.52 -11.60
N ILE A 180 0.48 1.88 -10.86
CA ILE A 180 -0.62 2.74 -11.30
C ILE A 180 -0.57 4.05 -10.53
N PHE A 181 -0.48 5.17 -11.28
CA PHE A 181 -0.43 6.53 -10.74
C PHE A 181 -1.78 7.23 -10.91
N PRO A 182 -2.13 8.17 -10.02
CA PRO A 182 -3.28 9.02 -10.21
C PRO A 182 -3.06 10.02 -11.35
N THR A 183 -4.13 10.33 -12.07
CA THR A 183 -4.15 11.39 -13.07
C THR A 183 -4.24 12.76 -12.39
N THR A 184 -3.36 13.65 -12.83
CA THR A 184 -3.34 15.06 -12.41
C THR A 184 -3.55 15.95 -13.63
N SER A 185 -4.10 17.15 -13.42
CA SER A 185 -4.24 18.14 -14.48
C SER A 185 -3.48 19.41 -14.10
N LYS A 186 -2.92 20.12 -15.08
CA LYS A 186 -2.14 21.35 -14.83
C LYS A 186 -2.93 22.45 -14.10
N ARG A 187 -4.26 22.41 -14.15
CA ARG A 187 -5.14 23.38 -13.48
C ARG A 187 -5.53 22.94 -12.07
N ASP A 188 -5.43 21.66 -11.74
CA ASP A 188 -5.69 21.15 -10.40
C ASP A 188 -4.38 21.16 -9.59
N LYS A 189 -4.35 22.02 -8.57
CA LYS A 189 -3.15 22.22 -7.73
C LYS A 189 -3.11 21.29 -6.52
N ARG A 190 -4.14 20.48 -6.29
CA ARG A 190 -4.15 19.51 -5.19
C ARG A 190 -3.10 18.44 -5.45
N GLU A 191 -2.37 18.07 -4.42
CA GLU A 191 -1.39 16.98 -4.48
C GLU A 191 -2.10 15.62 -4.36
N PRO A 192 -1.58 14.55 -5.00
CA PRO A 192 -2.07 13.20 -4.79
C PRO A 192 -2.13 12.82 -3.31
N CYS A 193 -3.27 12.29 -2.87
CA CYS A 193 -3.48 11.82 -1.51
C CYS A 193 -4.33 10.54 -1.48
N LEU A 194 -4.37 9.86 -0.34
CA LEU A 194 -5.17 8.64 -0.16
C LEU A 194 -6.67 8.86 -0.40
N ASP A 195 -7.20 10.06 -0.09
CA ASP A 195 -8.61 10.40 -0.38
C ASP A 195 -8.94 10.29 -1.88
N TRP A 196 -7.96 10.49 -2.77
CA TRP A 196 -8.19 10.31 -4.20
C TRP A 196 -8.38 8.84 -4.58
N LEU A 197 -7.73 7.94 -3.85
CA LEU A 197 -7.89 6.49 -4.03
C LEU A 197 -9.19 6.00 -3.39
N THR A 198 -9.62 6.63 -2.29
CA THR A 198 -10.84 6.25 -1.57
C THR A 198 -12.11 6.82 -2.20
N PHE A 199 -12.13 8.12 -2.50
CA PHE A 199 -13.35 8.85 -2.84
C PHE A 199 -13.39 9.34 -4.30
N ASP A 200 -12.23 9.61 -4.91
CA ASP A 200 -12.16 10.15 -6.27
C ASP A 200 -11.66 9.12 -7.32
N HIS A 201 -11.61 7.83 -6.99
CA HIS A 201 -10.88 6.83 -7.78
C HIS A 201 -11.40 6.69 -9.22
N LYS A 202 -12.69 6.96 -9.48
CA LYS A 202 -13.27 6.92 -10.83
C LYS A 202 -12.66 7.99 -11.75
N GLY A 203 -12.40 9.18 -11.21
CA GLY A 203 -11.81 10.28 -11.98
C GLY A 203 -10.27 10.27 -11.94
N ARG A 204 -9.68 9.86 -10.82
CA ARG A 204 -8.23 9.91 -10.59
C ARG A 204 -7.49 8.69 -11.09
N TYR A 205 -8.14 7.53 -11.11
CA TYR A 205 -7.56 6.30 -11.63
C TYR A 205 -8.47 5.74 -12.73
N PRO A 206 -8.72 6.49 -13.82
CA PRO A 206 -9.71 6.09 -14.84
C PRO A 206 -9.39 4.71 -15.43
N ASP A 207 -8.10 4.41 -15.59
CA ASP A 207 -7.59 3.22 -16.28
C ASP A 207 -7.29 2.03 -15.34
N LEU A 208 -7.96 1.93 -14.17
CA LEU A 208 -7.83 0.72 -13.35
C LEU A 208 -8.25 -0.52 -14.18
N PRO A 209 -7.38 -1.53 -14.27
CA PRO A 209 -7.68 -2.72 -15.06
C PRO A 209 -8.78 -3.55 -14.38
N PRO A 210 -9.58 -4.31 -15.15
CA PRO A 210 -10.46 -5.32 -14.58
C PRO A 210 -9.63 -6.36 -13.82
N VAL A 211 -9.97 -6.56 -12.55
CA VAL A 211 -9.20 -7.39 -11.61
C VAL A 211 -10.04 -8.51 -11.03
N ASP A 212 -9.37 -9.61 -10.65
CA ASP A 212 -9.99 -10.75 -9.97
C ASP A 212 -9.92 -10.58 -8.43
N PHE A 213 -8.90 -9.85 -7.95
CA PHE A 213 -8.65 -9.59 -6.54
C PHE A 213 -8.25 -8.14 -6.28
N ILE A 214 -8.72 -7.59 -5.15
CA ILE A 214 -8.30 -6.29 -4.62
C ILE A 214 -7.73 -6.51 -3.23
N VAL A 215 -6.54 -5.99 -2.96
CA VAL A 215 -5.86 -6.10 -1.66
C VAL A 215 -5.75 -4.72 -1.02
N GLY A 216 -6.36 -4.57 0.17
CA GLY A 216 -6.25 -3.38 1.01
C GLY A 216 -5.40 -3.63 2.25
N HIS A 217 -4.79 -2.58 2.78
CA HIS A 217 -3.97 -2.62 3.99
C HIS A 217 -4.65 -1.81 5.08
N VAL A 218 -5.04 -2.46 6.18
CA VAL A 218 -5.69 -1.81 7.32
C VAL A 218 -4.66 -0.98 8.11
N PRO A 219 -4.96 0.27 8.49
CA PRO A 219 -6.14 1.08 8.14
C PRO A 219 -5.91 2.01 6.92
N ILE A 220 -4.77 1.90 6.25
CA ILE A 220 -4.28 2.88 5.28
C ILE A 220 -5.10 2.87 3.98
N THR A 221 -5.31 1.70 3.40
CA THR A 221 -5.98 1.53 2.09
C THR A 221 -7.17 0.56 2.14
N SER A 222 -7.53 0.05 3.32
CA SER A 222 -8.62 -0.91 3.49
C SER A 222 -9.97 -0.35 3.02
N HIS A 223 -10.27 0.90 3.38
CA HIS A 223 -11.53 1.53 2.96
C HIS A 223 -11.54 1.81 1.46
N ALA A 224 -10.41 2.24 0.88
CA ALA A 224 -10.30 2.41 -0.56
C ALA A 224 -10.51 1.10 -1.33
N ALA A 225 -9.97 -0.01 -0.82
CA ALA A 225 -10.14 -1.33 -1.40
C ALA A 225 -11.61 -1.75 -1.40
N ARG A 226 -12.32 -1.51 -0.30
CA ARG A 226 -13.77 -1.71 -0.19
C ARG A 226 -14.54 -0.85 -1.20
N GLN A 227 -14.28 0.46 -1.25
CA GLN A 227 -14.97 1.37 -2.18
C GLN A 227 -14.75 0.98 -3.65
N ILE A 228 -13.51 0.63 -4.03
CA ILE A 228 -13.19 0.21 -5.40
C ILE A 228 -13.88 -1.12 -5.75
N LYS A 229 -13.94 -2.09 -4.83
CA LYS A 229 -14.74 -3.32 -5.01
C LYS A 229 -16.20 -2.98 -5.28
N GLU A 230 -16.84 -2.27 -4.34
CA GLU A 230 -18.28 -1.99 -4.37
C GLU A 230 -18.69 -1.14 -5.58
N GLN A 231 -17.84 -0.19 -6.01
CA GLN A 231 -18.20 0.79 -7.04
C GLN A 231 -17.67 0.50 -8.44
N ARG A 232 -16.70 -0.42 -8.61
CA ARG A 232 -16.05 -0.68 -9.91
C ARG A 232 -15.89 -2.15 -10.25
N PHE A 233 -15.59 -2.99 -9.27
CA PHE A 233 -15.29 -4.40 -9.50
C PHE A 233 -16.05 -5.28 -8.51
N PRO A 234 -17.41 -5.32 -8.58
CA PRO A 234 -18.23 -6.03 -7.60
C PRO A 234 -17.99 -7.54 -7.57
N ASP A 235 -17.49 -8.11 -8.66
CA ASP A 235 -17.14 -9.53 -8.77
C ASP A 235 -15.74 -9.88 -8.24
N ALA A 236 -14.89 -8.87 -7.94
CA ALA A 236 -13.55 -9.11 -7.43
C ALA A 236 -13.58 -9.53 -5.96
N LYS A 237 -12.69 -10.43 -5.57
CA LYS A 237 -12.49 -10.79 -4.16
C LYS A 237 -11.68 -9.72 -3.44
N LEU A 238 -12.16 -9.28 -2.28
CA LEU A 238 -11.51 -8.32 -1.41
C LEU A 238 -10.71 -9.03 -0.32
N VAL A 239 -9.41 -8.77 -0.31
CA VAL A 239 -8.47 -9.27 0.69
C VAL A 239 -8.02 -8.09 1.55
N GLN A 240 -8.19 -8.18 2.86
CA GLN A 240 -7.72 -7.15 3.79
C GLN A 240 -6.53 -7.63 4.59
N VAL A 241 -5.46 -6.84 4.62
CA VAL A 241 -4.22 -7.16 5.33
C VAL A 241 -4.11 -6.32 6.60
N THR A 242 -3.99 -6.96 7.77
CA THR A 242 -3.91 -6.27 9.06
C THR A 242 -2.45 -6.07 9.49
N HIS A 243 -2.07 -4.81 9.76
CA HIS A 243 -0.69 -4.43 10.13
C HIS A 243 -0.56 -3.88 11.55
N VAL A 244 -1.67 -3.50 12.18
CA VAL A 244 -1.66 -2.73 13.43
C VAL A 244 -2.73 -3.19 14.40
N MET A 245 -2.50 -2.92 15.68
CA MET A 245 -3.49 -3.01 16.76
C MET A 245 -3.56 -1.62 17.40
N PRO A 246 -4.59 -0.81 17.11
CA PRO A 246 -4.65 0.57 17.60
C PRO A 246 -4.61 0.65 19.13
N GLU A 247 -5.31 -0.25 19.82
CA GLU A 247 -5.35 -0.26 21.30
C GLU A 247 -4.00 -0.54 21.95
N ASP A 248 -3.16 -1.36 21.33
CA ASP A 248 -1.80 -1.63 21.82
C ASP A 248 -0.83 -0.49 21.49
N THR A 249 -0.94 0.05 20.27
CA THR A 249 0.10 0.93 19.73
C THR A 249 -0.15 2.42 19.98
N ASN A 250 -1.40 2.88 19.95
CA ASN A 250 -1.70 4.31 20.06
C ASN A 250 -1.57 4.84 21.49
N GLN A 251 -1.64 3.98 22.50
CA GLN A 251 -1.42 4.32 23.92
C GLN A 251 -0.06 5.00 24.18
N TYR A 252 0.89 4.78 23.28
CA TYR A 252 2.26 5.29 23.39
C TYR A 252 2.60 6.39 22.36
N LYS A 253 1.60 6.99 21.72
CA LYS A 253 1.77 8.06 20.72
C LYS A 253 1.43 9.42 21.33
N SER A 254 0.22 9.94 21.10
CA SER A 254 -0.26 11.24 21.61
C SER A 254 -1.67 11.11 22.17
N ASP A 255 -2.09 12.04 23.02
CA ASP A 255 -3.44 12.06 23.61
C ASP A 255 -4.54 11.99 22.53
N GLU A 256 -4.36 12.71 21.41
CA GLU A 256 -5.27 12.65 20.26
C GLU A 256 -5.38 11.23 19.70
N ARG A 257 -4.24 10.53 19.54
CA ARG A 257 -4.21 9.15 19.05
C ARG A 257 -4.81 8.16 20.06
N VAL A 258 -4.71 8.43 21.36
CA VAL A 258 -5.36 7.63 22.40
C VAL A 258 -6.89 7.80 22.33
N LEU A 259 -7.36 9.05 22.23
CA LEU A 259 -8.79 9.35 22.13
C LEU A 259 -9.42 8.80 20.85
N SER A 260 -8.63 8.61 19.78
CA SER A 260 -9.11 8.04 18.52
C SER A 260 -9.13 6.51 18.47
N ILE A 261 -8.64 5.79 19.50
CA ILE A 261 -8.52 4.32 19.46
C ILE A 261 -9.86 3.66 19.11
N GLY A 262 -10.93 4.01 19.82
CA GLY A 262 -12.22 3.36 19.63
C GLY A 262 -12.85 3.62 18.27
N ASP A 263 -12.62 4.80 17.68
CA ASP A 263 -13.10 5.11 16.33
C ASP A 263 -12.24 4.43 15.26
N GLU A 264 -10.92 4.41 15.43
CA GLU A 264 -10.01 3.69 14.52
C GLU A 264 -10.31 2.19 14.52
N GLN A 265 -10.51 1.57 15.69
CA GLN A 265 -10.92 0.17 15.78
C GLN A 265 -12.26 -0.09 15.09
N ARG A 266 -13.27 0.75 15.34
CA ARG A 266 -14.59 0.59 14.70
C ARG A 266 -14.48 0.63 13.17
N ASN A 267 -13.73 1.59 12.64
CA ASN A 267 -13.54 1.73 11.20
C ASN A 267 -12.78 0.53 10.60
N ILE A 268 -11.76 0.04 11.31
CA ILE A 268 -11.03 -1.17 10.91
C ILE A 268 -11.97 -2.36 10.84
N LEU A 269 -12.76 -2.61 11.89
CA LEU A 269 -13.68 -3.74 11.92
C LEU A 269 -14.77 -3.61 10.85
N GLU A 270 -15.28 -2.41 10.61
CA GLU A 270 -16.22 -2.16 9.52
C GLU A 270 -15.63 -2.50 8.14
N ASP A 271 -14.36 -2.17 7.88
CA ASP A 271 -13.69 -2.57 6.64
C ASP A 271 -13.45 -4.09 6.56
N LEU A 272 -13.13 -4.73 7.68
CA LEU A 272 -12.91 -6.18 7.76
C LEU A 272 -14.21 -6.98 7.58
N GLU A 273 -15.36 -6.48 8.03
CA GLU A 273 -16.68 -7.09 7.81
C GLU A 273 -17.02 -7.29 6.33
N HIS A 274 -16.44 -6.46 5.45
CA HIS A 274 -16.65 -6.52 4.00
C HIS A 274 -15.59 -7.37 3.25
N ALA A 275 -14.58 -7.86 3.96
CA ALA A 275 -13.51 -8.67 3.37
C ALA A 275 -14.03 -10.07 3.01
N ASP A 276 -13.55 -10.61 1.88
CA ASP A 276 -13.74 -12.03 1.56
C ASP A 276 -12.65 -12.90 2.22
N VAL A 277 -11.45 -12.33 2.44
CA VAL A 277 -10.33 -12.98 3.12
C VAL A 277 -9.60 -11.96 4.00
N ILE A 278 -9.23 -12.35 5.22
CA ILE A 278 -8.36 -11.55 6.10
C ILE A 278 -6.96 -12.18 6.13
N ILE A 279 -5.93 -11.34 6.07
CA ILE A 279 -4.53 -11.77 6.17
C ILE A 279 -3.82 -10.96 7.26
N SER A 280 -3.34 -11.62 8.30
CA SER A 280 -2.64 -10.97 9.40
C SER A 280 -1.13 -11.17 9.33
N VAL A 281 -0.37 -10.09 9.54
CA VAL A 281 1.09 -10.11 9.47
C VAL A 281 1.68 -10.69 10.76
N GLY A 282 1.81 -12.02 10.77
CA GLY A 282 2.35 -12.78 11.89
C GLY A 282 1.31 -13.16 12.96
N PRO A 283 1.73 -14.00 13.93
CA PRO A 283 0.83 -14.71 14.81
C PRO A 283 0.12 -13.80 15.82
N TYR A 284 0.76 -12.69 16.23
CA TYR A 284 0.15 -11.80 17.22
C TYR A 284 -1.07 -11.07 16.65
N LEU A 285 -0.94 -10.51 15.43
CA LEU A 285 -2.06 -9.91 14.72
C LEU A 285 -3.14 -10.93 14.37
N HIS A 286 -2.76 -12.16 14.03
CA HIS A 286 -3.74 -13.21 13.70
C HIS A 286 -4.58 -13.58 14.92
N ASP A 287 -3.94 -13.83 16.07
CA ASP A 287 -4.66 -14.12 17.31
C ASP A 287 -5.59 -12.97 17.72
N TYR A 288 -5.08 -11.73 17.68
CA TYR A 288 -5.86 -10.54 17.99
C TYR A 288 -7.10 -10.39 17.08
N TYR A 289 -6.90 -10.36 15.76
CA TYR A 289 -8.02 -10.14 14.83
C TYR A 289 -8.96 -11.33 14.74
N LYS A 290 -8.52 -12.54 15.12
CA LYS A 290 -9.42 -13.69 15.24
C LYS A 290 -10.44 -13.47 16.36
N VAL A 291 -10.05 -12.85 17.47
CA VAL A 291 -10.98 -12.45 18.53
C VAL A 291 -11.88 -11.32 18.06
N GLU A 292 -11.30 -10.24 17.53
CA GLU A 292 -12.05 -9.03 17.16
C GLU A 292 -13.09 -9.27 16.05
N THR A 293 -12.84 -10.21 15.15
CA THR A 293 -13.75 -10.56 14.06
C THR A 293 -14.70 -11.72 14.39
N GLY A 294 -14.71 -12.19 15.65
CA GLY A 294 -15.55 -13.30 16.08
C GLY A 294 -15.20 -14.64 15.42
N GLY A 295 -13.95 -14.83 15.03
CA GLY A 295 -13.46 -16.03 14.36
C GLY A 295 -13.83 -16.10 12.87
N PHE A 296 -13.79 -14.97 12.16
CA PHE A 296 -14.01 -14.93 10.72
C PHE A 296 -13.09 -15.91 9.98
N GLU A 297 -13.61 -16.56 8.94
CA GLU A 297 -12.85 -17.42 8.04
C GLU A 297 -13.29 -17.18 6.59
N PRO A 298 -12.35 -17.13 5.61
CA PRO A 298 -10.93 -17.45 5.74
C PRO A 298 -10.07 -16.33 6.35
N HIS A 299 -9.31 -16.67 7.40
CA HIS A 299 -8.33 -15.78 8.05
C HIS A 299 -6.96 -16.45 8.14
N HIS A 300 -5.97 -15.88 7.46
CA HIS A 300 -4.65 -16.50 7.29
C HIS A 300 -3.52 -15.66 7.87
N GLU A 301 -2.49 -16.34 8.38
CA GLU A 301 -1.23 -15.71 8.73
C GLU A 301 -0.37 -15.50 7.48
N PHE A 302 0.29 -14.35 7.40
CA PHE A 302 1.41 -14.11 6.49
C PHE A 302 2.66 -13.80 7.31
N LEU A 303 3.66 -14.67 7.25
CA LEU A 303 4.94 -14.46 7.93
C LEU A 303 5.91 -13.72 6.98
N PRO A 304 6.35 -12.50 7.32
CA PRO A 304 7.34 -11.79 6.53
C PRO A 304 8.64 -12.58 6.44
N LYS A 305 9.27 -12.55 5.27
CA LYS A 305 10.58 -13.15 5.02
C LYS A 305 11.65 -12.05 5.00
N PRO A 306 12.83 -12.23 5.64
CA PRO A 306 13.92 -11.28 5.50
C PRO A 306 14.39 -11.23 4.04
N SER A 307 14.69 -10.04 3.54
CA SER A 307 15.18 -9.88 2.17
C SER A 307 16.55 -10.54 1.98
N ASP A 308 16.89 -10.79 0.72
CA ASP A 308 18.21 -11.32 0.33
C ASP A 308 19.37 -10.43 0.78
N ILE A 309 19.14 -9.13 0.96
CA ILE A 309 20.15 -8.18 1.44
C ILE A 309 20.60 -8.57 2.86
N PHE A 310 19.66 -8.93 3.73
CA PHE A 310 19.96 -9.32 5.11
C PHE A 310 20.34 -10.79 5.22
N SER A 311 19.60 -11.69 4.56
CA SER A 311 19.87 -13.13 4.63
C SER A 311 21.26 -13.49 4.07
N LYS A 312 21.74 -12.78 3.03
CA LYS A 312 23.09 -12.97 2.47
C LYS A 312 24.16 -12.10 3.13
N ALA A 313 23.79 -11.23 4.09
CA ALA A 313 24.76 -10.42 4.81
C ALA A 313 25.78 -11.29 5.54
N ARG A 314 27.04 -10.85 5.54
CA ARG A 314 28.15 -11.56 6.20
C ARG A 314 28.69 -10.71 7.33
N VAL A 315 27.84 -10.48 8.34
CA VAL A 315 28.22 -9.80 9.57
C VAL A 315 29.33 -10.61 10.25
N LYS A 316 30.42 -9.93 10.62
CA LYS A 316 31.55 -10.52 11.33
C LYS A 316 31.83 -9.72 12.58
N TYR A 317 32.21 -10.43 13.64
CA TYR A 317 32.79 -9.79 14.80
C TYR A 317 34.11 -9.10 14.40
N VAL A 318 34.26 -7.85 14.84
CA VAL A 318 35.50 -7.06 14.71
C VAL A 318 36.05 -6.82 16.10
N ASP A 319 37.24 -7.34 16.38
CA ASP A 319 37.93 -7.11 17.65
C ASP A 319 38.46 -5.67 17.70
N ALA A 320 37.60 -4.78 18.20
CA ALA A 320 37.89 -3.37 18.38
C ALA A 320 37.40 -2.90 19.75
N GLY A 321 38.12 -1.92 20.32
CA GLY A 321 37.73 -1.29 21.59
C GLY A 321 36.45 -0.44 21.51
N THR A 322 36.06 -0.02 20.30
CA THR A 322 34.83 0.75 20.08
C THR A 322 33.64 -0.18 19.92
N LYS A 323 32.56 0.09 20.66
CA LYS A 323 31.30 -0.67 20.61
C LYS A 323 30.20 0.18 19.98
N VAL A 324 29.31 -0.42 19.20
CA VAL A 324 28.24 0.32 18.51
C VAL A 324 26.88 -0.26 18.85
N VAL A 325 26.05 0.53 19.52
CA VAL A 325 24.63 0.23 19.74
C VAL A 325 23.84 0.91 18.61
N LEU A 326 22.99 0.16 17.92
CA LEU A 326 22.17 0.64 16.81
C LEU A 326 20.69 0.55 17.14
N SER A 327 19.95 1.64 16.91
CA SER A 327 18.47 1.66 16.91
C SER A 327 18.00 2.08 15.52
N ILE A 328 16.97 1.41 15.00
CA ILE A 328 16.41 1.69 13.66
C ILE A 328 14.92 1.94 13.82
N GLY A 329 14.44 3.07 13.28
CA GLY A 329 13.03 3.44 13.30
C GLY A 329 12.80 4.94 13.41
N ARG A 330 11.53 5.32 13.29
CA ARG A 330 11.09 6.71 13.54
C ARG A 330 11.23 7.03 15.03
N VAL A 331 11.73 8.22 15.34
CA VAL A 331 11.81 8.72 16.72
C VAL A 331 10.58 9.56 17.05
N LYS A 332 10.39 10.67 16.32
CA LYS A 332 9.35 11.66 16.59
C LYS A 332 7.93 11.07 16.56
N GLY A 333 7.15 11.37 17.60
CA GLY A 333 5.72 11.04 17.73
C GLY A 333 5.44 9.57 18.04
N VAL A 334 6.50 8.77 18.15
CA VAL A 334 6.45 7.34 18.48
C VAL A 334 7.60 6.95 19.40
N GLU A 335 8.25 7.91 20.06
CA GLU A 335 9.45 7.68 20.87
C GLU A 335 9.17 6.75 22.04
N ARG A 336 7.99 6.84 22.65
CA ARG A 336 7.56 5.90 23.70
C ARG A 336 7.14 4.56 23.13
N LEU A 337 6.43 4.54 22.00
CA LEU A 337 6.04 3.28 21.34
C LEU A 337 7.27 2.45 20.96
N LYS A 338 8.23 3.06 20.26
CA LYS A 338 9.47 2.41 19.77
C LYS A 338 10.55 2.31 20.85
N GLY A 339 10.38 2.96 22.01
CA GLY A 339 11.26 2.84 23.18
C GLY A 339 12.57 3.62 23.08
N TYR A 340 12.59 4.75 22.37
CA TYR A 340 13.77 5.62 22.28
C TYR A 340 14.13 6.30 23.60
N ASP A 341 13.14 6.55 24.45
CA ASP A 341 13.33 6.99 25.83
C ASP A 341 14.05 5.93 26.68
N LEU A 342 13.60 4.67 26.59
CA LEU A 342 14.25 3.52 27.24
C LEU A 342 15.66 3.32 26.68
N ALA A 343 15.85 3.38 25.37
CA ALA A 343 17.16 3.26 24.73
C ALA A 343 18.10 4.37 25.20
N ALA A 344 17.65 5.62 25.28
CA ALA A 344 18.46 6.73 25.78
C ALA A 344 18.91 6.51 27.24
N LYS A 345 17.98 6.18 28.14
CA LYS A 345 18.29 5.86 29.55
C LYS A 345 19.28 4.71 29.66
N SER A 346 19.02 3.62 28.93
CA SER A 346 19.82 2.39 28.98
C SER A 346 21.23 2.61 28.45
N VAL A 347 21.35 3.21 27.26
CA VAL A 347 22.64 3.46 26.62
C VAL A 347 23.44 4.51 27.41
N GLY A 348 22.78 5.44 28.09
CA GLY A 348 23.43 6.33 29.07
C GLY A 348 24.16 5.55 30.16
N GLN A 349 23.51 4.53 30.75
CA GLN A 349 24.14 3.64 31.73
C GLN A 349 25.26 2.79 31.11
N VAL A 350 25.06 2.29 29.89
CA VAL A 350 26.06 1.50 29.16
C VAL A 350 27.33 2.32 28.92
N ILE A 351 27.21 3.59 28.50
CA ILE A 351 28.37 4.47 28.24
C ILE A 351 29.15 4.75 29.53
N VAL A 352 28.49 4.87 30.68
CA VAL A 352 29.18 4.99 31.98
C VAL A 352 30.00 3.72 32.28
N ALA A 353 29.45 2.54 32.02
CA ALA A 353 30.13 1.26 32.26
C ALA A 353 31.20 0.94 31.20
N LEU A 354 30.98 1.35 29.95
CA LEU A 354 31.79 1.05 28.77
C LEU A 354 31.97 2.35 27.95
N PRO A 355 32.93 3.24 28.32
CA PRO A 355 33.06 4.59 27.77
C PRO A 355 33.33 4.68 26.25
N ASN A 356 33.84 3.61 25.64
CA ASN A 356 34.10 3.54 24.20
C ASN A 356 32.86 3.09 23.39
N THR A 357 31.66 3.19 23.96
CA THR A 357 30.39 2.86 23.28
C THR A 357 29.86 4.06 22.50
N LYS A 358 29.39 3.82 21.27
CA LYS A 358 28.70 4.79 20.41
C LYS A 358 27.26 4.35 20.22
N TRP A 359 26.34 5.30 20.31
CA TRP A 359 24.95 5.07 19.93
C TRP A 359 24.68 5.66 18.55
N ARG A 360 24.07 4.87 17.67
CA ARG A 360 23.63 5.31 16.34
C ARG A 360 22.12 5.08 16.22
N THR A 361 21.43 6.04 15.63
CA THR A 361 19.97 5.98 15.44
C THR A 361 19.64 6.27 13.99
N ARG A 362 19.12 5.30 13.25
CA ARG A 362 18.67 5.46 11.86
C ARG A 362 17.17 5.68 11.79
N GLY A 363 16.73 6.61 10.94
CA GLY A 363 15.32 6.98 10.76
C GLY A 363 14.99 8.39 11.22
N ILE A 364 15.97 9.30 11.22
CA ILE A 364 15.79 10.71 11.61
C ILE A 364 15.95 11.61 10.38
N THR A 365 14.87 12.28 9.97
CA THR A 365 14.94 13.30 8.90
C THR A 365 15.69 14.54 9.37
N LYS A 366 16.07 15.42 8.44
CA LYS A 366 16.72 16.69 8.80
C LYS A 366 15.75 17.57 9.61
N GLU A 367 14.48 17.51 9.24
CA GLU A 367 13.36 18.26 9.80
C GLU A 367 13.04 17.77 11.23
N ASP A 368 13.11 16.46 11.47
CA ASP A 368 12.80 15.85 12.78
C ASP A 368 13.98 15.84 13.75
N PHE A 369 15.19 16.19 13.28
CA PHE A 369 16.41 16.02 14.08
C PHE A 369 16.39 16.80 15.39
N GLN A 370 15.91 18.04 15.38
CA GLN A 370 15.91 18.88 16.58
C GLN A 370 15.06 18.26 17.69
N GLU A 371 13.84 17.87 17.36
CA GLU A 371 12.89 17.26 18.29
C GLU A 371 13.36 15.88 18.76
N SER A 372 13.86 15.05 17.83
CA SER A 372 14.45 13.75 18.15
C SER A 372 15.62 13.88 19.13
N ARG A 373 16.46 14.92 18.95
CA ARG A 373 17.57 15.21 19.87
C ARG A 373 17.06 15.63 21.24
N ASP A 374 16.03 16.45 21.32
CA ASP A 374 15.49 16.96 22.58
C ASP A 374 14.83 15.83 23.39
N ILE A 375 14.11 14.92 22.71
CA ILE A 375 13.59 13.66 23.28
C ILE A 375 14.70 12.81 23.88
N ILE A 376 15.79 12.62 23.14
CA ILE A 376 16.91 11.78 23.61
C ILE A 376 17.63 12.43 24.80
N GLN A 377 17.87 13.73 24.74
CA GLN A 377 18.62 14.47 25.77
C GLN A 377 17.83 14.63 27.08
N SER A 378 16.51 14.64 27.04
CA SER A 378 15.67 14.69 28.24
C SER A 378 15.73 13.38 29.05
N ASN A 379 16.02 12.26 28.38
CA ASN A 379 16.06 10.93 28.98
C ASN A 379 17.46 10.48 29.44
N ALA A 380 18.53 11.09 28.92
CA ALA A 380 19.88 10.84 29.39
C ALA A 380 20.77 12.10 29.28
N ARG A 381 21.29 12.55 30.43
CA ARG A 381 22.15 13.73 30.48
C ARG A 381 23.45 13.50 29.71
N LYS A 382 23.75 14.40 28.75
CA LYS A 382 25.00 14.44 27.97
C LYS A 382 25.31 13.17 27.17
N ILE A 383 24.27 12.43 26.73
CA ILE A 383 24.47 11.34 25.78
C ILE A 383 24.76 11.91 24.39
N HIS A 384 25.84 11.44 23.77
CA HIS A 384 26.12 11.70 22.35
C HIS A 384 25.65 10.51 21.53
N PHE A 385 24.80 10.78 20.53
CA PHE A 385 24.37 9.80 19.54
C PHE A 385 24.66 10.32 18.13
N THR A 386 24.80 9.40 17.18
CA THR A 386 24.94 9.71 15.75
C THR A 386 23.58 9.57 15.07
N PRO A 387 22.92 10.66 14.67
CA PRO A 387 21.69 10.61 13.87
C PRO A 387 22.03 10.16 12.45
N LEU A 388 21.28 9.19 11.94
CA LEU A 388 21.36 8.70 10.58
C LEU A 388 19.98 8.87 9.93
N LYS A 389 19.98 9.31 8.68
CA LYS A 389 18.75 9.56 7.91
C LYS A 389 17.96 8.28 7.65
N TYR A 390 16.74 8.38 7.15
CA TYR A 390 16.13 7.24 6.46
C TYR A 390 17.07 6.76 5.35
N GLY A 391 17.07 5.46 5.10
CA GLY A 391 18.02 4.84 4.18
C GLY A 391 17.46 3.59 3.53
N THR A 392 18.13 3.13 2.47
CA THR A 392 17.77 1.90 1.77
C THR A 392 18.10 0.67 2.63
N GLN A 393 17.54 -0.50 2.29
CA GLN A 393 17.90 -1.75 2.98
C GLN A 393 19.41 -2.03 2.94
N GLU A 394 20.10 -1.65 1.86
CA GLU A 394 21.55 -1.80 1.77
C GLU A 394 22.29 -0.89 2.76
N GLU A 395 21.79 0.33 3.01
CA GLU A 395 22.35 1.20 4.06
C GLU A 395 22.05 0.65 5.46
N LEU A 396 20.84 0.14 5.70
CA LEU A 396 20.48 -0.52 6.96
C LEU A 396 21.41 -1.71 7.23
N ARG A 397 21.61 -2.57 6.23
CA ARG A 397 22.52 -3.72 6.30
C ARG A 397 23.96 -3.28 6.61
N LYS A 398 24.46 -2.21 5.98
CA LYS A 398 25.79 -1.63 6.28
C LYS A 398 25.90 -1.09 7.69
N ASP A 399 24.82 -0.54 8.24
CA ASP A 399 24.79 -0.04 9.61
C ASP A 399 24.74 -1.22 10.61
N MET A 400 23.97 -2.27 10.32
CA MET A 400 23.94 -3.53 11.09
C MET A 400 25.31 -4.23 11.10
N GLU A 401 26.03 -4.27 9.98
CA GLU A 401 27.39 -4.83 9.92
C GLU A 401 28.40 -4.11 10.82
N LYS A 402 28.13 -2.84 11.14
CA LYS A 402 28.99 -2.05 12.03
C LYS A 402 28.47 -2.06 13.47
N ALA A 403 27.32 -2.67 13.75
CA ALA A 403 26.72 -2.69 15.06
C ALA A 403 27.25 -3.86 15.89
N SER A 404 27.52 -3.59 17.16
CA SER A 404 27.75 -4.61 18.20
C SER A 404 26.45 -5.24 18.66
N VAL A 405 25.37 -4.44 18.68
CA VAL A 405 24.02 -4.88 19.02
C VAL A 405 22.98 -3.95 18.40
N VAL A 406 21.88 -4.53 17.92
CA VAL A 406 20.69 -3.81 17.46
C VAL A 406 19.62 -3.81 18.57
N LEU A 407 18.95 -2.68 18.79
CA LEU A 407 17.90 -2.55 19.79
C LEU A 407 16.53 -2.32 19.12
N MET A 408 15.53 -3.10 19.55
CA MET A 408 14.11 -2.90 19.26
C MET A 408 13.30 -2.99 20.58
N PRO A 409 13.46 -1.98 21.48
CA PRO A 409 12.90 -2.02 22.84
C PRO A 409 11.47 -1.48 22.90
N SER A 410 10.65 -1.80 21.90
CA SER A 410 9.31 -1.24 21.75
C SER A 410 8.38 -1.67 22.87
N ARG A 411 7.50 -0.76 23.33
CA ARG A 411 6.48 -1.08 24.34
C ARG A 411 5.32 -1.90 23.77
N ALA A 412 5.04 -1.73 22.48
CA ALA A 412 4.15 -2.56 21.69
C ALA A 412 4.67 -2.59 20.24
N GLU A 413 4.69 -3.76 19.60
CA GLU A 413 5.09 -3.92 18.21
C GLU A 413 4.27 -5.03 17.54
N PRO A 414 3.44 -4.73 16.53
CA PRO A 414 2.58 -5.74 15.89
C PRO A 414 3.36 -6.93 15.33
N PHE A 415 4.52 -6.69 14.73
CA PHE A 415 5.44 -7.75 14.30
C PHE A 415 6.88 -7.44 14.72
N GLY A 416 7.60 -6.57 13.99
CA GLY A 416 8.98 -6.20 14.31
C GLY A 416 9.99 -6.63 13.24
N LEU A 417 9.84 -6.12 12.02
CA LEU A 417 10.71 -6.47 10.89
C LEU A 417 12.18 -6.16 11.15
N VAL A 418 12.48 -5.03 11.80
CA VAL A 418 13.87 -4.65 12.16
C VAL A 418 14.57 -5.76 12.96
N GLY A 419 13.86 -6.37 13.93
CA GLY A 419 14.39 -7.48 14.71
C GLY A 419 14.63 -8.72 13.85
N LEU A 420 13.70 -9.02 12.94
CA LEU A 420 13.80 -10.15 12.02
C LEU A 420 15.01 -9.98 11.06
N GLU A 421 15.16 -8.79 10.50
CA GLU A 421 16.28 -8.42 9.62
C GLU A 421 17.62 -8.48 10.35
N ALA A 422 17.69 -8.04 11.61
CA ALA A 422 18.90 -8.12 12.42
C ALA A 422 19.31 -9.58 12.71
N ILE A 423 18.35 -10.46 13.05
CA ILE A 423 18.62 -11.90 13.20
C ILE A 423 19.10 -12.47 11.87
N ALA A 424 18.41 -12.18 10.77
CA ALA A 424 18.78 -12.66 9.44
C ALA A 424 20.15 -12.13 8.97
N ALA A 425 20.55 -10.94 9.40
CA ALA A 425 21.89 -10.39 9.16
C ALA A 425 22.97 -11.10 9.98
N GLY A 426 22.61 -11.70 11.12
CA GLY A 426 23.52 -12.37 12.04
C GLY A 426 24.24 -11.41 12.98
N VAL A 427 23.60 -10.29 13.33
CA VAL A 427 24.06 -9.35 14.35
C VAL A 427 23.32 -9.60 15.66
N PRO A 428 23.97 -9.50 16.84
CA PRO A 428 23.25 -9.55 18.11
C PRO A 428 22.12 -8.53 18.15
N VAL A 429 20.95 -8.93 18.63
CA VAL A 429 19.77 -8.07 18.72
C VAL A 429 19.05 -8.27 20.04
N LEU A 430 18.45 -7.20 20.55
CA LEU A 430 17.53 -7.23 21.68
C LEU A 430 16.15 -6.74 21.23
N VAL A 431 15.18 -7.65 21.20
CA VAL A 431 13.79 -7.42 20.83
C VAL A 431 12.90 -7.46 22.06
N SER A 432 11.97 -6.52 22.18
CA SER A 432 11.00 -6.52 23.28
C SER A 432 10.15 -7.79 23.27
N HIS A 433 9.91 -8.36 24.45
CA HIS A 433 8.96 -9.46 24.64
C HIS A 433 7.51 -9.09 24.28
N LYS A 434 7.18 -7.79 24.18
CA LYS A 434 5.87 -7.26 23.77
C LYS A 434 5.76 -7.06 22.24
N SER A 435 6.47 -7.89 21.46
CA SER A 435 6.47 -7.84 19.99
C SER A 435 5.93 -9.12 19.37
N GLY A 436 5.27 -9.00 18.21
CA GLY A 436 4.82 -10.17 17.45
C GLY A 436 5.97 -11.07 16.99
N LEU A 437 7.16 -10.50 16.75
CA LEU A 437 8.38 -11.25 16.47
C LEU A 437 8.80 -12.08 17.69
N ALA A 438 8.78 -11.52 18.90
CA ALA A 438 9.10 -12.29 20.11
C ALA A 438 8.10 -13.43 20.35
N MET A 439 6.81 -13.18 20.10
CA MET A 439 5.78 -14.23 20.14
C MET A 439 6.07 -15.34 19.13
N PHE A 440 6.42 -14.97 17.89
CA PHE A 440 6.82 -15.93 16.85
C PHE A 440 8.08 -16.72 17.24
N LEU A 441 9.15 -16.05 17.65
CA LEU A 441 10.43 -16.69 17.97
C LEU A 441 10.33 -17.72 19.10
N LYS A 442 9.48 -17.45 20.11
CA LYS A 442 9.20 -18.38 21.22
C LYS A 442 8.57 -19.71 20.76
N THR A 443 7.92 -19.75 19.61
CA THR A 443 7.36 -20.99 19.05
C THR A 443 8.34 -21.77 18.17
N GLN A 444 9.52 -21.19 17.87
CA GLN A 444 10.50 -21.80 16.97
C GLN A 444 11.54 -22.64 17.72
N ASP A 445 12.42 -22.00 18.48
CA ASP A 445 13.54 -22.65 19.19
C ASP A 445 13.88 -21.85 20.46
N PRO A 446 14.04 -22.50 21.64
CA PRO A 446 14.37 -21.81 22.89
C PRO A 446 15.67 -20.98 22.85
N GLU A 447 16.62 -21.25 21.94
CA GLU A 447 17.82 -20.41 21.80
C GLU A 447 17.48 -18.97 21.41
N PHE A 448 16.33 -18.73 20.75
CA PHE A 448 15.88 -17.38 20.40
C PHE A 448 15.51 -16.52 21.61
N ASP A 449 15.26 -17.10 22.79
CA ASP A 449 15.06 -16.34 24.04
C ASP A 449 16.25 -15.43 24.37
N ARG A 450 17.44 -15.75 23.82
CA ARG A 450 18.63 -14.91 23.92
C ARG A 450 18.42 -13.50 23.32
N ALA A 451 17.64 -13.40 22.25
CA ALA A 451 17.33 -12.14 21.59
C ALA A 451 16.21 -11.36 22.30
N ILE A 452 15.42 -12.00 23.16
CA ILE A 452 14.24 -11.40 23.77
C ILE A 452 14.61 -10.71 25.09
N VAL A 453 14.12 -9.48 25.27
CA VAL A 453 14.27 -8.70 26.50
C VAL A 453 12.92 -8.34 27.09
N GLU A 454 12.79 -8.51 28.41
CA GLU A 454 11.63 -8.06 29.16
C GLU A 454 11.65 -6.54 29.28
N ILE A 455 10.51 -5.92 28.93
CA ILE A 455 10.28 -4.48 29.00
C ILE A 455 9.17 -4.26 30.02
N GLU A 456 9.59 -4.02 31.25
CA GLU A 456 8.72 -3.78 32.40
C GLU A 456 7.89 -2.50 32.22
N ASP A 457 6.79 -2.39 32.95
CA ASP A 457 5.93 -1.20 32.90
C ASP A 457 6.58 0.01 33.60
N ASP A 458 7.47 -0.24 34.57
CA ASP A 458 8.33 0.79 35.14
C ASP A 458 9.48 1.10 34.18
N ASP A 459 9.51 2.34 33.68
CA ASP A 459 10.49 2.77 32.69
C ASP A 459 11.95 2.70 33.19
N ASP A 460 12.18 2.89 34.49
CA ASP A 460 13.53 2.91 35.05
C ASP A 460 14.04 1.48 35.27
N GLU A 461 13.19 0.55 35.72
CA GLU A 461 13.53 -0.88 35.77
C GLU A 461 13.70 -1.46 34.37
N ALA A 462 12.80 -1.15 33.42
CA ALA A 462 12.95 -1.55 32.03
C ALA A 462 14.29 -1.06 31.44
N ALA A 463 14.68 0.19 31.72
CA ALA A 463 15.97 0.72 31.28
C ALA A 463 17.18 0.04 31.94
N LYS A 464 17.10 -0.32 33.24
CA LYS A 464 18.16 -1.08 33.92
C LYS A 464 18.29 -2.48 33.34
N THR A 465 17.17 -3.17 33.11
CA THR A 465 17.12 -4.51 32.51
C THR A 465 17.74 -4.48 31.11
N LEU A 466 17.34 -3.51 30.27
CA LEU A 466 17.91 -3.33 28.95
C LEU A 466 19.41 -2.99 28.98
N ALA A 467 19.84 -2.06 29.85
CA ALA A 467 21.25 -1.70 30.01
C ALA A 467 22.11 -2.91 30.42
N LYS A 468 21.62 -3.72 31.36
CA LYS A 468 22.30 -4.94 31.81
C LYS A 468 22.51 -5.92 30.66
N ARG A 469 21.48 -6.16 29.84
CA ARG A 469 21.56 -7.03 28.65
C ARG A 469 22.53 -6.49 27.61
N ILE A 470 22.52 -5.18 27.35
CA ILE A 470 23.49 -4.55 26.44
C ILE A 470 24.91 -4.75 26.96
N ILE A 471 25.18 -4.45 28.24
CA ILE A 471 26.51 -4.60 28.83
C ILE A 471 27.00 -6.05 28.76
N GLN A 472 26.12 -7.02 29.01
CA GLN A 472 26.45 -8.44 28.86
C GLN A 472 26.91 -8.75 27.43
N ILE A 473 26.18 -8.24 26.43
CA ILE A 473 26.54 -8.45 25.03
C ILE A 473 27.89 -7.82 24.70
N LEU A 474 28.07 -6.55 25.07
CA LEU A 474 29.27 -5.78 24.74
C LEU A 474 30.54 -6.26 25.45
N LYS A 475 30.42 -7.04 26.54
CA LYS A 475 31.54 -7.64 27.27
C LYS A 475 32.01 -8.98 26.69
N ASP A 476 31.16 -9.70 25.98
CA ASP A 476 31.47 -11.02 25.40
C ASP A 476 31.02 -11.09 23.92
N GLU A 477 31.34 -10.04 23.15
CA GLU A 477 30.97 -9.95 21.75
C GLU A 477 31.40 -11.17 20.91
N PRO A 478 32.59 -11.78 21.06
CA PRO A 478 32.94 -12.97 20.28
C PRO A 478 31.89 -14.08 20.42
N ARG A 479 31.44 -14.36 21.65
CA ARG A 479 30.43 -15.37 21.93
C ARG A 479 29.05 -14.94 21.44
N GLU A 480 28.69 -13.68 21.60
CA GLU A 480 27.39 -13.16 21.17
C GLU A 480 27.24 -13.14 19.65
N PHE A 481 28.28 -12.78 18.91
CA PHE A 481 28.27 -12.87 17.45
C PHE A 481 28.22 -14.33 16.99
N GLN A 482 28.92 -15.26 17.64
CA GLN A 482 28.76 -16.69 17.35
C GLN A 482 27.33 -17.17 17.58
N ALA A 483 26.68 -16.72 18.66
CA ALA A 483 25.27 -17.03 18.91
C ALA A 483 24.35 -16.41 17.85
N ALA A 484 24.59 -15.15 17.46
CA ALA A 484 23.82 -14.49 16.41
C ALA A 484 23.91 -15.21 15.06
N GLN A 485 25.09 -15.75 14.71
CA GLN A 485 25.25 -16.56 13.49
C GLN A 485 24.47 -17.88 13.58
N ARG A 486 24.48 -18.57 14.73
CA ARG A 486 23.64 -19.77 14.91
C ARG A 486 22.14 -19.46 14.84
N LEU A 487 21.69 -18.35 15.43
CA LEU A 487 20.30 -17.92 15.35
C LEU A 487 19.90 -17.57 13.91
N LYS A 488 20.80 -16.94 13.15
CA LYS A 488 20.62 -16.71 11.70
C LYS A 488 20.43 -18.02 10.95
N GLU A 489 21.32 -18.98 11.13
CA GLU A 489 21.26 -20.30 10.49
C GLU A 489 19.92 -20.99 10.82
N LYS A 490 19.57 -21.08 12.11
CA LYS A 490 18.29 -21.65 12.55
C LYS A 490 17.07 -20.96 11.94
N LEU A 491 17.08 -19.63 11.87
CA LEU A 491 15.97 -18.85 11.31
C LEU A 491 15.81 -19.08 9.80
N LEU A 492 16.91 -19.16 9.05
CA LEU A 492 16.86 -19.29 7.59
C LEU A 492 16.61 -20.75 7.16
N ASP A 493 17.19 -21.72 7.86
CA ASP A 493 17.06 -23.15 7.56
C ASP A 493 15.66 -23.70 7.91
N SER A 494 14.91 -23.02 8.78
CA SER A 494 13.55 -23.44 9.13
C SER A 494 12.53 -23.20 8.01
N GLU A 495 12.85 -22.33 7.05
CA GLU A 495 11.93 -21.87 5.99
C GLU A 495 10.54 -21.51 6.53
N TYR A 496 10.47 -20.95 7.74
CA TYR A 496 9.23 -20.74 8.51
C TYR A 496 8.10 -20.05 7.74
N TRP A 497 8.44 -19.22 6.76
CA TRP A 497 7.48 -18.50 5.93
C TRP A 497 6.73 -19.41 4.94
N ALA A 498 7.29 -20.55 4.53
CA ALA A 498 6.85 -21.34 3.38
C ALA A 498 5.39 -21.80 3.47
N ALA A 499 4.96 -22.28 4.64
CA ALA A 499 3.57 -22.71 4.86
C ALA A 499 2.60 -21.52 4.78
N SER A 500 2.94 -20.40 5.42
CA SER A 500 2.12 -19.17 5.38
C SER A 500 2.03 -18.59 3.96
N HIS A 501 3.13 -18.63 3.21
CA HIS A 501 3.19 -18.15 1.81
C HIS A 501 2.39 -19.05 0.88
N THR A 502 2.41 -20.36 1.11
CA THR A 502 1.54 -21.31 0.38
C THR A 502 0.08 -20.97 0.60
N LYS A 503 -0.33 -20.76 1.86
CA LYS A 503 -1.71 -20.40 2.19
C LYS A 503 -2.12 -19.06 1.61
N PHE A 504 -1.22 -18.08 1.63
CA PHE A 504 -1.40 -16.80 0.97
C PHE A 504 -1.63 -16.98 -0.54
N LEU A 505 -0.82 -17.77 -1.24
CA LEU A 505 -0.97 -18.03 -2.68
C LEU A 505 -2.27 -18.76 -3.02
N GLU A 506 -2.69 -19.72 -2.20
CA GLU A 506 -3.96 -20.44 -2.37
C GLU A 506 -5.18 -19.49 -2.39
N THR A 507 -5.15 -18.40 -1.61
CA THR A 507 -6.19 -17.35 -1.63
C THR A 507 -6.44 -16.81 -3.04
N PHE A 508 -5.38 -16.69 -3.84
CA PHE A 508 -5.41 -16.15 -5.19
C PHE A 508 -5.54 -17.24 -6.27
N GLY A 509 -5.78 -18.50 -5.88
CA GLY A 509 -5.86 -19.64 -6.80
C GLY A 509 -4.52 -20.04 -7.41
N LEU A 510 -3.41 -19.64 -6.78
CA LEU A 510 -2.05 -19.96 -7.22
C LEU A 510 -1.52 -21.19 -6.46
N LYS A 511 -0.58 -21.91 -7.08
CA LYS A 511 0.09 -23.04 -6.43
C LYS A 511 1.23 -22.53 -5.54
N GLY A 512 1.29 -23.07 -4.31
CA GLY A 512 2.37 -22.88 -3.32
C GLY A 512 3.75 -23.16 -3.87
#